data_AF-A0A661RYL7-F1
#
_entry.id   AF-A0A661RYL7-F1
#
_cell.length_a   1.000
_cell.length_b   1.000
_cell.length_c   1.000
_cell.angle_alpha   90.00
_cell.angle_beta   90.00
_cell.angle_gamma   90.00
#
_symmetry.space_group_name_H-M   'P 1'
#
loop_
_entity.id
_entity.type
_entity.pdbx_description
1 polymer ?
#
loop_
_entity_poly.entity_id
_entity_poly.type
_entity_poly.pdbx_seq_one_letter_code
_entity_poly.pdbx_strand_id
1 'polypeptide(L)'
;LGTLPEEFIAKRDDLLKDRVAVEMKRYMGTDFKRIGHTAKVANFAEKIGKKEKANLAVVLCAAYLYDIGVKNALEKYDSIEPEYMEKESPIVARELMVKLGAKKELINEVIDIVGHHNRPAKEDSLNRKVLHDADMLTHMASCEGKNGVDDTEFFAKLDRLFLTDAGNALAKQVLVETN
;
A
#
# COMPACT_ATOMS: atom_id res chain seq x y z
N LEU A 1 -23.93 -27.55 5.62
CA LEU A 1 -22.72 -26.75 5.33
C LEU A 1 -22.80 -25.51 6.20
N GLY A 2 -22.11 -25.52 7.35
CA GLY A 2 -22.16 -24.41 8.30
C GLY A 2 -21.28 -23.27 7.82
N THR A 3 -21.85 -22.11 7.57
CA THR A 3 -21.10 -20.87 7.35
C THR A 3 -20.44 -20.47 8.68
N LEU A 4 -19.13 -20.24 8.64
CA LEU A 4 -18.40 -19.72 9.79
C LEU A 4 -18.96 -18.33 10.18
N PRO A 5 -19.14 -18.02 11.47
CA PRO A 5 -19.62 -16.71 11.90
C PRO A 5 -18.72 -15.58 11.40
N GLU A 6 -19.30 -14.43 11.05
CA GLU A 6 -18.57 -13.28 10.48
C GLU A 6 -17.41 -12.81 11.37
N GLU A 7 -17.54 -12.89 12.69
CA GLU A 7 -16.48 -12.55 13.64
C GLU A 7 -15.22 -13.42 13.49
N PHE A 8 -15.39 -14.72 13.18
CA PHE A 8 -14.27 -15.62 12.93
C PHE A 8 -13.58 -15.34 11.60
N ILE A 9 -14.36 -14.92 10.60
CA ILE A 9 -13.84 -14.53 9.28
C ILE A 9 -13.01 -13.25 9.42
N ALA A 10 -13.54 -12.22 10.10
CA ALA A 10 -12.83 -10.98 10.35
C ALA A 10 -11.53 -11.19 11.13
N LYS A 11 -11.54 -12.06 12.15
CA LYS A 11 -10.33 -12.42 12.91
C LYS A 11 -9.29 -13.17 12.07
N ARG A 12 -9.74 -14.03 11.14
CA ARG A 12 -8.86 -14.75 10.21
C ARG A 12 -8.21 -13.79 9.20
N ASP A 13 -8.97 -12.83 8.71
CA ASP A 13 -8.50 -11.84 7.74
C ASP A 13 -7.59 -10.79 8.41
N ASP A 14 -7.83 -10.45 9.68
CA ASP A 14 -6.92 -9.60 10.47
C ASP A 14 -5.57 -10.29 10.74
N LEU A 15 -5.54 -11.60 10.94
CA LEU A 15 -4.28 -12.38 11.01
C LEU A 15 -3.62 -12.59 9.64
N LEU A 16 -4.36 -12.45 8.55
CA LEU A 16 -3.81 -12.64 7.20
C LEU A 16 -2.80 -11.54 6.86
N LYS A 17 -3.07 -10.28 7.22
CA LYS A 17 -2.15 -9.17 6.97
C LYS A 17 -0.77 -9.40 7.62
N ASP A 18 -0.76 -9.95 8.84
CA ASP A 18 0.47 -10.20 9.58
C ASP A 18 1.28 -11.32 8.93
N ARG A 19 0.58 -12.36 8.46
CA ARG A 19 1.19 -13.45 7.69
C ARG A 19 1.74 -12.96 6.34
N VAL A 20 1.02 -12.06 5.66
CA VAL A 20 1.50 -11.41 4.42
C VAL A 20 2.75 -10.58 4.71
N ALA A 21 2.77 -9.79 5.79
CA ALA A 21 3.94 -9.01 6.18
C ALA A 21 5.17 -9.88 6.46
N VAL A 22 4.97 -11.04 7.11
CA VAL A 22 6.05 -12.01 7.36
C VAL A 22 6.57 -12.62 6.06
N GLU A 23 5.68 -13.05 5.16
CA GLU A 23 6.10 -13.64 3.88
C GLU A 23 6.76 -12.60 2.96
N MET A 24 6.29 -11.35 2.94
CA MET A 24 6.95 -10.25 2.23
C MET A 24 8.39 -10.08 2.72
N LYS A 25 8.60 -10.00 4.04
CA LYS A 25 9.94 -9.85 4.63
C LYS A 25 10.84 -11.02 4.26
N ARG A 26 10.32 -12.24 4.30
CA ARG A 26 11.06 -13.45 3.89
C ARG A 26 11.45 -13.40 2.42
N TYR A 27 10.56 -12.94 1.55
CA TYR A 27 10.82 -12.83 0.12
C TYR A 27 11.85 -11.73 -0.21
N MET A 28 11.77 -10.58 0.47
CA MET A 28 12.69 -9.46 0.34
C MET A 28 14.08 -9.71 0.96
N GLY A 29 14.18 -10.65 1.91
CA GLY A 29 15.46 -11.06 2.50
C GLY A 29 16.13 -9.92 3.26
N THR A 30 17.31 -9.49 2.81
CA THR A 30 18.14 -8.46 3.46
C THR A 30 17.92 -7.06 2.90
N ASP A 31 16.91 -6.85 2.04
CA ASP A 31 16.55 -5.52 1.56
C ASP A 31 15.79 -4.71 2.63
N PHE A 32 16.51 -4.33 3.69
CA PHE A 32 15.95 -3.61 4.83
C PHE A 32 15.36 -2.25 4.44
N LYS A 33 15.89 -1.62 3.38
CA LYS A 33 15.40 -0.34 2.87
C LYS A 33 13.98 -0.50 2.33
N ARG A 34 13.75 -1.46 1.44
CA ARG A 34 12.42 -1.72 0.87
C ARG A 34 11.45 -2.27 1.92
N ILE A 35 11.91 -3.18 2.78
CA ILE A 35 11.10 -3.68 3.90
C ILE A 35 10.62 -2.54 4.80
N GLY A 36 11.52 -1.61 5.15
CA GLY A 36 11.20 -0.46 5.98
C GLY A 36 10.22 0.51 5.30
N HIS A 37 10.45 0.79 4.01
CA HIS A 37 9.54 1.61 3.19
C HIS A 37 8.13 1.00 3.16
N THR A 38 8.00 -0.27 2.78
CA THR A 38 6.72 -0.96 2.71
C THR A 38 6.00 -1.02 4.06
N ALA A 39 6.74 -1.21 5.16
CA ALA A 39 6.16 -1.15 6.50
C ALA A 39 5.61 0.26 6.85
N LYS A 40 6.26 1.32 6.38
CA LYS A 40 5.79 2.70 6.54
C LYS A 40 4.54 2.97 5.71
N VAL A 41 4.50 2.50 4.45
CA VAL A 41 3.30 2.54 3.60
C VAL A 41 2.13 1.83 4.29
N ALA A 42 2.33 0.60 4.76
CA ALA A 42 1.28 -0.17 5.45
C ALA A 42 0.74 0.55 6.70
N ASN A 43 1.62 1.20 7.48
CA ASN A 43 1.22 1.98 8.65
C ASN A 43 0.33 3.19 8.28
N PHE A 44 0.69 3.95 7.24
CA PHE A 44 -0.15 5.06 6.79
C PHE A 44 -1.44 4.55 6.16
N ALA A 45 -1.38 3.49 5.37
CA ALA A 45 -2.55 2.86 4.75
C ALA A 45 -3.56 2.38 5.80
N GLU A 46 -3.09 1.83 6.93
CA GLU A 46 -3.96 1.45 8.03
C GLU A 46 -4.69 2.65 8.65
N LYS A 47 -3.96 3.74 8.92
CA LYS A 47 -4.52 4.95 9.52
C LYS A 47 -5.56 5.60 8.62
N ILE A 48 -5.25 5.71 7.32
CA ILE A 48 -6.14 6.29 6.31
C ILE A 48 -7.35 5.37 6.13
N GLY A 49 -7.12 4.08 5.89
CA GLY A 49 -8.18 3.11 5.62
C GLY A 49 -9.19 2.98 6.77
N LYS A 50 -8.74 3.08 8.03
CA LYS A 50 -9.64 3.09 9.21
C LYS A 50 -10.60 4.28 9.21
N LYS A 51 -10.10 5.48 8.85
CA LYS A 51 -10.91 6.70 8.81
C LYS A 51 -11.87 6.71 7.61
N GLU A 52 -11.39 6.27 6.46
CA GLU A 52 -12.18 6.17 5.22
C GLU A 52 -13.16 4.99 5.21
N LYS A 53 -13.08 4.07 6.19
CA LYS A 53 -13.83 2.81 6.23
C LYS A 53 -13.58 1.93 4.99
N ALA A 54 -12.33 1.96 4.51
CA ALA A 54 -11.87 1.10 3.44
C ALA A 54 -11.79 -0.37 3.88
N ASN A 55 -11.68 -1.29 2.92
CA ASN A 55 -11.46 -2.70 3.24
C ASN A 55 -9.99 -2.89 3.69
N LEU A 56 -9.77 -2.91 5.00
CA LEU A 56 -8.43 -3.03 5.57
C LEU A 56 -7.70 -4.31 5.17
N ALA A 57 -8.40 -5.42 4.97
CA ALA A 57 -7.78 -6.66 4.52
C ALA A 57 -7.13 -6.48 3.13
N VAL A 58 -7.86 -5.82 2.22
CA VAL A 58 -7.37 -5.50 0.87
C VAL A 58 -6.23 -4.49 0.96
N VAL A 59 -6.47 -3.36 1.62
CA VAL A 59 -5.51 -2.24 1.69
C VAL A 59 -4.18 -2.67 2.30
N LEU A 60 -4.18 -3.43 3.39
CA LEU A 60 -2.95 -3.82 4.06
C LEU A 60 -2.21 -4.92 3.31
N CYS A 61 -2.92 -5.88 2.70
CA CYS A 61 -2.27 -6.86 1.82
C CYS A 61 -1.66 -6.18 0.60
N ALA A 62 -2.39 -5.25 -0.04
CA ALA A 62 -1.88 -4.49 -1.18
C ALA A 62 -0.68 -3.62 -0.80
N ALA A 63 -0.74 -2.92 0.34
CA ALA A 63 0.38 -2.13 0.83
C ALA A 63 1.64 -2.97 1.04
N TYR A 64 1.53 -4.15 1.65
CA TYR A 64 2.68 -5.05 1.82
C TYR A 64 3.20 -5.64 0.51
N LEU A 65 2.38 -5.72 -0.53
CA LEU A 65 2.72 -6.42 -1.77
C LEU A 65 2.91 -5.48 -2.98
N TYR A 66 2.78 -4.17 -2.80
CA TYR A 66 2.75 -3.20 -3.91
C TYR A 66 4.01 -3.27 -4.79
N ASP A 67 5.17 -3.27 -4.15
CA ASP A 67 6.47 -3.32 -4.84
C ASP A 67 7.17 -4.68 -4.72
N ILE A 68 6.42 -5.73 -4.40
CA ILE A 68 7.01 -7.06 -4.17
C ILE A 68 7.72 -7.60 -5.42
N GLY A 69 7.31 -7.17 -6.62
CA GLY A 69 7.89 -7.56 -7.90
C GLY A 69 9.30 -7.03 -8.15
N VAL A 70 9.79 -6.09 -7.34
CA VAL A 70 11.07 -5.39 -7.56
C VAL A 70 12.26 -6.33 -7.75
N LYS A 71 12.27 -7.47 -7.04
CA LYS A 71 13.34 -8.47 -7.15
C LYS A 71 13.34 -9.12 -8.53
N ASN A 72 12.17 -9.57 -8.99
CA ASN A 72 12.01 -10.16 -10.31
C ASN A 72 12.25 -9.12 -11.42
N ALA A 73 11.82 -7.88 -11.21
CA ALA A 73 11.98 -6.80 -12.19
C ALA A 73 13.48 -6.51 -12.43
N LEU A 74 14.25 -6.38 -11.34
CA LEU A 74 15.71 -6.24 -11.41
C LEU A 74 16.39 -7.46 -12.05
N GLU A 75 15.98 -8.67 -11.67
CA GLU A 75 16.58 -9.90 -12.21
C GLU A 75 16.34 -10.09 -13.72
N LYS A 76 15.14 -9.74 -14.19
CA LYS A 76 14.72 -10.01 -15.58
C LYS A 76 14.99 -8.85 -16.54
N TYR A 77 14.92 -7.60 -16.06
CA TYR A 77 14.94 -6.41 -16.90
C TYR A 77 16.00 -5.38 -16.49
N ASP A 78 16.72 -5.61 -15.38
CA ASP A 78 17.66 -4.64 -14.80
C ASP A 78 17.04 -3.25 -14.57
N SER A 79 15.73 -3.22 -14.31
CA SER A 79 14.94 -2.00 -14.18
C SER A 79 13.78 -2.18 -13.19
N ILE A 80 13.37 -1.07 -12.59
CA ILE A 80 12.22 -0.97 -11.67
C ILE A 80 11.18 0.01 -12.20
N GLU A 81 11.20 0.29 -13.50
CA GLU A 81 10.19 1.13 -14.13
C GLU A 81 8.78 0.58 -13.90
N PRO A 82 7.75 1.45 -13.84
CA PRO A 82 6.37 1.04 -13.57
C PRO A 82 5.90 -0.13 -14.44
N GLU A 83 6.28 -0.17 -15.73
CA GLU A 83 5.90 -1.26 -16.64
C GLU A 83 6.36 -2.66 -16.17
N TYR A 84 7.53 -2.76 -15.56
CA TYR A 84 8.06 -4.02 -15.04
C TYR A 84 7.45 -4.36 -13.69
N MET A 85 7.19 -3.35 -12.85
CA MET A 85 6.55 -3.54 -11.55
C MET A 85 5.09 -4.00 -11.71
N GLU A 86 4.32 -3.35 -12.59
CA GLU A 86 2.94 -3.71 -12.93
C GLU A 86 2.85 -5.12 -13.53
N LYS A 87 3.93 -5.62 -14.14
CA LYS A 87 4.02 -7.00 -14.63
C LYS A 87 4.39 -8.00 -13.54
N GLU A 88 5.38 -7.71 -12.71
CA GLU A 88 5.98 -8.69 -11.80
C GLU A 88 5.33 -8.72 -10.41
N SER A 89 4.91 -7.56 -9.87
CA SER A 89 4.29 -7.51 -8.53
C SER A 89 3.00 -8.33 -8.43
N PRO A 90 2.07 -8.29 -9.40
CA PRO A 90 0.85 -9.11 -9.37
C PRO A 90 1.12 -10.62 -9.37
N ILE A 91 2.18 -11.07 -10.05
CA ILE A 91 2.57 -12.49 -10.12
C ILE A 91 2.99 -12.96 -8.73
N VAL A 92 3.96 -12.27 -8.12
CA VAL A 92 4.49 -12.65 -6.80
C VAL A 92 3.44 -12.47 -5.70
N ALA A 93 2.64 -11.39 -5.76
CA ALA A 93 1.54 -11.18 -4.82
C ALA A 93 0.53 -12.34 -4.85
N ARG A 94 0.14 -12.81 -6.04
CA ARG A 94 -0.74 -13.97 -6.21
C ARG A 94 -0.17 -15.21 -5.53
N GLU A 95 1.09 -15.53 -5.83
CA GLU A 95 1.75 -16.73 -5.32
C GLU A 95 1.79 -16.75 -3.78
N LEU A 96 2.19 -15.63 -3.17
CA LEU A 96 2.26 -15.49 -1.72
C LEU A 96 0.87 -15.61 -1.07
N MET A 97 -0.15 -14.93 -1.62
CA MET A 97 -1.49 -14.97 -1.05
C MET A 97 -2.18 -16.34 -1.20
N VAL A 98 -1.97 -17.04 -2.33
CA VAL A 98 -2.45 -18.41 -2.53
C VAL A 98 -1.80 -19.35 -1.51
N LYS A 99 -0.48 -19.28 -1.33
CA LYS A 99 0.26 -20.07 -0.34
C LYS A 99 -0.27 -19.85 1.08
N LEU A 100 -0.74 -18.63 1.38
CA LEU A 100 -1.31 -18.27 2.68
C LEU A 100 -2.79 -18.68 2.86
N GLY A 101 -3.45 -19.18 1.82
CA GLY A 101 -4.85 -19.60 1.86
C GLY A 101 -5.85 -18.43 1.87
N ALA A 102 -5.47 -17.30 1.26
CA ALA A 102 -6.35 -16.16 1.07
C ALA A 102 -7.52 -16.52 0.12
N LYS A 103 -8.67 -15.87 0.32
CA LYS A 103 -9.85 -16.08 -0.52
C LYS A 103 -9.62 -15.50 -1.92
N LYS A 104 -10.22 -16.11 -2.94
CA LYS A 104 -10.01 -15.73 -4.35
C LYS A 104 -10.42 -14.27 -4.61
N GLU A 105 -11.49 -13.80 -3.97
CA GLU A 105 -12.01 -12.45 -4.11
C GLU A 105 -10.99 -11.42 -3.60
N LEU A 106 -10.43 -11.66 -2.41
CA LEU A 106 -9.38 -10.83 -1.83
C LEU A 106 -8.10 -10.83 -2.68
N ILE A 107 -7.69 -12.00 -3.17
CA ILE A 107 -6.53 -12.14 -4.05
C ILE A 107 -6.72 -11.31 -5.32
N ASN A 108 -7.88 -11.43 -5.97
CA ASN A 108 -8.14 -10.72 -7.22
C ASN A 108 -8.13 -9.21 -7.03
N GLU A 109 -8.73 -8.70 -5.96
CA GLU A 109 -8.73 -7.27 -5.67
C GLU A 109 -7.31 -6.76 -5.35
N VAL A 110 -6.53 -7.49 -4.54
CA VAL A 110 -5.14 -7.09 -4.24
C VAL A 110 -4.28 -7.07 -5.50
N ILE A 111 -4.41 -8.07 -6.37
CA ILE A 111 -3.64 -8.15 -7.62
C ILE A 111 -4.01 -7.04 -8.58
N ASP A 112 -5.29 -6.69 -8.67
CA ASP A 112 -5.74 -5.54 -9.46
C ASP A 112 -5.10 -4.25 -8.96
N ILE A 113 -5.08 -4.03 -7.64
CA ILE A 113 -4.44 -2.84 -7.06
C ILE A 113 -2.93 -2.82 -7.32
N VAL A 114 -2.25 -3.94 -7.08
CA VAL A 114 -0.79 -4.08 -7.18
C VAL A 114 -0.30 -4.05 -8.64
N GLY A 115 -1.20 -4.31 -9.60
CA GLY A 115 -0.91 -4.24 -11.04
C GLY A 115 -1.05 -2.84 -11.64
N HIS A 116 -1.38 -1.82 -10.84
CA HIS A 116 -1.55 -0.45 -11.32
C HIS A 116 -0.80 0.53 -10.41
N HIS A 117 0.37 0.99 -10.87
CA HIS A 117 1.20 1.98 -10.19
C HIS A 117 0.83 3.42 -10.53
N ASN A 118 -0.07 3.59 -11.51
CA ASN A 118 -0.60 4.88 -11.89
C ASN A 118 -1.55 5.48 -10.84
N ARG A 119 -1.61 6.82 -10.82
CA ARG A 119 -2.55 7.58 -10.00
C ARG A 119 -3.99 7.10 -10.25
N PRO A 120 -4.74 6.71 -9.20
CA PRO A 120 -6.13 6.31 -9.34
C PRO A 120 -7.02 7.43 -9.92
N ALA A 121 -7.93 7.05 -10.80
CA ALA A 121 -9.00 7.87 -11.32
C ALA A 121 -10.12 8.07 -10.28
N LYS A 122 -11.11 8.91 -10.61
CA LYS A 122 -12.19 9.27 -9.68
C LYS A 122 -13.12 8.09 -9.40
N GLU A 123 -13.31 7.24 -10.38
CA GLU A 123 -14.16 6.04 -10.39
C GLU A 123 -13.49 4.82 -9.75
N ASP A 124 -12.18 4.89 -9.51
CA ASP A 124 -11.44 3.79 -8.91
C ASP A 124 -11.85 3.53 -7.47
N SER A 125 -11.58 2.29 -7.03
CA SER A 125 -11.94 1.81 -5.71
C SER A 125 -11.32 2.68 -4.60
N LEU A 126 -12.04 2.79 -3.49
CA LEU A 126 -11.54 3.46 -2.30
C LEU A 126 -10.21 2.85 -1.83
N ASN A 127 -10.06 1.53 -1.94
CA ASN A 127 -8.85 0.82 -1.52
C ASN A 127 -7.62 1.25 -2.33
N ARG A 128 -7.76 1.48 -3.65
CA ARG A 128 -6.69 2.04 -4.50
C ARG A 128 -6.29 3.45 -4.08
N LYS A 129 -7.28 4.31 -3.80
CA LYS A 129 -7.04 5.70 -3.37
C LYS A 129 -6.32 5.76 -2.04
N VAL A 130 -6.72 4.92 -1.08
CA VAL A 130 -6.05 4.80 0.23
C VAL A 130 -4.61 4.36 0.08
N LEU A 131 -4.33 3.35 -0.76
CA LEU A 131 -2.96 2.90 -1.00
C LEU A 131 -2.11 4.00 -1.65
N HIS A 132 -2.63 4.64 -2.70
CA HIS A 132 -1.96 5.76 -3.38
C HIS A 132 -1.58 6.88 -2.39
N ASP A 133 -2.52 7.28 -1.53
CA ASP A 133 -2.27 8.33 -0.55
C ASP A 133 -1.21 7.92 0.48
N ALA A 134 -1.24 6.67 0.95
CA ALA A 134 -0.26 6.15 1.89
C ALA A 134 1.15 6.07 1.29
N ASP A 135 1.24 5.62 0.03
CA ASP A 135 2.49 5.53 -0.71
C ASP A 135 3.09 6.92 -0.97
N MET A 136 2.28 7.83 -1.49
CA MET A 136 2.68 9.22 -1.73
C MET A 136 3.12 9.92 -0.44
N LEU A 137 2.40 9.75 0.67
CA LEU A 137 2.82 10.29 1.96
C LEU A 137 4.17 9.72 2.42
N THR A 138 4.39 8.41 2.21
CA THR A 138 5.66 7.77 2.57
C THR A 138 6.82 8.36 1.78
N HIS A 139 6.64 8.57 0.47
CA HIS A 139 7.60 9.25 -0.39
C HIS A 139 7.90 10.67 0.10
N MET A 140 6.86 11.50 0.28
CA MET A 140 7.02 12.90 0.72
C MET A 140 7.67 13.01 2.11
N ALA A 141 7.33 12.11 3.04
CA ALA A 141 7.91 12.08 4.38
C ALA A 141 9.36 11.57 4.42
N SER A 142 9.91 11.12 3.29
CA SER A 142 11.29 10.66 3.17
C SER A 142 12.18 11.66 2.43
N CYS A 143 11.61 12.74 1.87
CA CYS A 143 12.36 13.82 1.22
C CYS A 143 12.95 14.79 2.26
N GLU A 144 14.22 15.17 2.08
CA GLU A 144 14.91 16.21 2.86
C GLU A 144 14.70 17.61 2.24
N GLY A 145 14.94 18.69 3.01
CA GLY A 145 14.97 20.05 2.48
C GLY A 145 13.61 20.75 2.36
N LYS A 146 12.72 20.56 3.36
CA LYS A 146 11.39 21.20 3.40
C LYS A 146 11.39 22.67 3.84
N ASN A 147 12.57 23.26 4.05
CA ASN A 147 12.72 24.61 4.58
C ASN A 147 12.34 25.66 3.51
N GLY A 148 11.43 26.58 3.87
CA GLY A 148 11.11 27.75 3.05
C GLY A 148 9.93 27.61 2.10
N VAL A 149 9.12 26.55 2.22
CA VAL A 149 7.81 26.49 1.54
C VAL A 149 6.78 27.25 2.38
N ASP A 150 6.05 28.18 1.76
CA ASP A 150 4.91 28.83 2.41
C ASP A 150 3.83 27.79 2.75
N ASP A 151 3.39 27.78 4.00
CA ASP A 151 2.41 26.81 4.51
C ASP A 151 1.11 26.82 3.68
N THR A 152 0.68 28.00 3.22
CA THR A 152 -0.56 28.13 2.43
C THR A 152 -0.43 27.47 1.06
N GLU A 153 0.64 27.76 0.32
CA GLU A 153 0.91 27.12 -0.96
C GLU A 153 1.14 25.61 -0.81
N PHE A 154 1.80 25.19 0.27
CA PHE A 154 2.04 23.79 0.59
C PHE A 154 0.73 23.03 0.82
N PHE A 155 -0.15 23.55 1.68
CA PHE A 155 -1.44 22.91 1.97
C PHE A 155 -2.33 22.83 0.72
N ALA A 156 -2.38 23.88 -0.10
CA ALA A 156 -3.13 23.86 -1.35
C ALA A 156 -2.61 22.81 -2.35
N LYS A 157 -1.30 22.52 -2.35
CA LYS A 157 -0.73 21.41 -3.14
C LYS A 157 -1.17 20.05 -2.59
N LEU A 158 -1.14 19.87 -1.27
CA LEU A 158 -1.60 18.62 -0.64
C LEU A 158 -3.06 18.30 -0.98
N ASP A 159 -3.93 19.32 -1.03
CA ASP A 159 -5.35 19.19 -1.40
C ASP A 159 -5.57 18.67 -2.83
N ARG A 160 -4.60 18.87 -3.73
CA ARG A 160 -4.65 18.35 -5.11
C ARG A 160 -4.02 16.97 -5.25
N LEU A 161 -3.04 16.68 -4.40
CA LEU A 161 -2.25 15.46 -4.47
C LEU A 161 -2.97 14.27 -3.84
N PHE A 162 -3.55 14.46 -2.65
CA PHE A 162 -4.23 13.38 -1.91
C PHE A 162 -5.65 13.15 -2.43
N LEU A 163 -6.04 11.89 -2.54
CA LEU A 163 -7.32 11.46 -3.12
C LEU A 163 -8.42 11.24 -2.08
N THR A 164 -8.03 11.11 -0.80
CA THR A 164 -8.93 10.88 0.34
C THR A 164 -8.79 12.01 1.37
N ASP A 165 -9.89 12.30 2.07
CA ASP A 165 -9.91 13.32 3.13
C ASP A 165 -8.97 12.92 4.27
N ALA A 166 -8.98 11.64 4.66
CA ALA A 166 -8.10 11.12 5.69
C ALA A 166 -6.62 11.12 5.27
N GLY A 167 -6.33 10.83 4.01
CA GLY A 167 -4.98 10.87 3.45
C GLY A 167 -4.42 12.29 3.49
N ASN A 168 -5.20 13.26 3.02
CA ASN A 168 -4.85 14.67 3.08
C ASN A 168 -4.62 15.15 4.52
N ALA A 169 -5.56 14.86 5.43
CA ALA A 169 -5.44 15.26 6.82
C ALA A 169 -4.20 14.65 7.51
N LEU A 170 -3.91 13.37 7.24
CA LEU A 170 -2.73 12.71 7.78
C LEU A 170 -1.44 13.29 7.19
N ALA A 171 -1.44 13.65 5.90
CA ALA A 171 -0.30 14.28 5.27
C ALA A 171 0.03 15.64 5.87
N LYS A 172 -1.00 16.47 6.11
CA LYS A 172 -0.85 17.75 6.81
C LYS A 172 -0.23 17.56 8.19
N GLN A 173 -0.67 16.55 8.94
CA GLN A 173 -0.09 16.24 10.25
C GLN A 173 1.38 15.82 10.13
N VAL A 174 1.66 14.76 9.36
CA VAL A 174 3.00 14.15 9.31
C VAL A 174 4.03 15.09 8.70
N LEU A 175 3.68 15.84 7.66
CA LEU A 175 4.64 16.64 6.92
C LEU A 175 4.97 17.96 7.64
N VAL A 176 4.05 18.50 8.45
CA VAL A 176 4.26 19.71 9.26
C VAL A 176 4.98 19.38 10.58
N GLU A 177 4.65 18.27 11.24
CA GLU A 177 5.38 17.83 12.46
C GLU A 177 6.85 17.49 12.20
N THR A 178 7.24 17.27 10.94
CA THR A 178 8.63 16.95 10.53
C THR A 178 9.37 18.18 9.98
N ASN A 179 8.74 19.36 9.97
CA ASN A 179 9.38 20.66 9.69
C ASN A 179 9.79 21.36 10.98
#